data_AF-A0A8H8DQF1-F1
#
_entry.id   AF-A0A8H8DQF1-F1
#
_cell.length_a   1.000
_cell.length_b   1.000
_cell.length_c   1.000
_cell.angle_alpha   90.00
_cell.angle_beta   90.00
_cell.angle_gamma   90.00
#
_symmetry.space_group_name_H-M   'P 1'
#
loop_
_entity.id
_entity.type
_entity.pdbx_description
1 polymer ?
#
loop_
_entity_poly.entity_id
_entity_poly.type
_entity_poly.pdbx_seq_one_letter_code
_entity_poly.pdbx_strand_id
1 'polypeptide(L)'
;MKEGAVNISGFSTYEAQTNSCGTEDMLLLYVCKEIGCIDDVEDIGEYIKKDAMMVKWKAAILKSDAKLRADKLKMNELKKNDARSNVKEFASVMEHNLPFISTLKEKRQSRIKLETYNTVHDVVYLIEKSQRILVITGAGISTSLGIPDFRSNTGIYSRLEQYGLSDPQELFDIDVFKEDPSIFYSFMVNFFPFKEFKNIYSPTHAFIRLLQDKGKLLTQYTQNVDNIEEIVGIHSEKLVQCHGSFKNAVCVLCGGVFAGQIIFNALKLKTLPRCPKCLKKKKHKNKKIKTKQKSNDENNIIMDIGILKPNITFFGEKLPTLFHGKIEKDIHSCDLVISIGTSLKVAPVSKIIDAIPSNIPQIYISREPVKHISFDVTLLSEHCDDIIANLCRYLSWNEFYDIAKHGHQVAFNRMKNNSELTWKEESKSVWRLVKDI
;
A
#
# COMPACT_ATOMS: atom_id res chain seq x y z
N MET A 1 11.61 -11.58 -16.44
CA MET A 1 12.96 -11.00 -16.64
C MET A 1 13.94 -11.78 -15.80
N LYS A 2 15.08 -12.15 -16.43
CA LYS A 2 16.26 -12.91 -15.98
C LYS A 2 16.30 -13.44 -14.52
N GLU A 3 16.51 -14.75 -14.40
CA GLU A 3 17.03 -15.44 -13.22
C GLU A 3 18.21 -14.65 -12.64
N GLY A 4 17.98 -13.99 -11.50
CA GLY A 4 19.02 -13.31 -10.75
C GLY A 4 19.81 -14.35 -9.97
N ALA A 5 21.05 -14.63 -10.40
CA ALA A 5 22.03 -15.28 -9.55
C ALA A 5 22.17 -14.48 -8.24
N VAL A 6 21.88 -15.12 -7.11
CA VAL A 6 21.99 -14.49 -5.79
C VAL A 6 23.46 -14.42 -5.40
N ASN A 7 23.88 -13.26 -4.91
CA ASN A 7 25.27 -12.96 -4.57
C ASN A 7 25.66 -13.66 -3.25
N ILE A 8 26.40 -14.76 -3.36
CA ILE A 8 26.87 -15.64 -2.25
C ILE A 8 28.00 -15.01 -1.41
N SER A 9 28.47 -13.79 -1.75
CA SER A 9 29.59 -13.13 -1.06
C SER A 9 29.33 -12.76 0.40
N GLY A 10 28.08 -12.79 0.87
CA GLY A 10 27.73 -12.51 2.26
C GLY A 10 27.94 -13.69 3.22
N PHE A 11 28.00 -14.94 2.75
CA PHE A 11 28.06 -16.08 3.69
C PHE A 11 29.43 -16.23 4.36
N SER A 12 30.51 -15.91 3.65
CA SER A 12 31.87 -15.94 4.21
C SER A 12 32.12 -14.88 5.27
N THR A 13 31.39 -13.76 5.22
CA THR A 13 31.43 -12.73 6.27
C THR A 13 30.64 -13.14 7.51
N TYR A 14 29.61 -13.98 7.36
CA TYR A 14 28.82 -14.55 8.46
C TYR A 14 29.58 -15.57 9.30
N GLU A 15 30.37 -16.44 8.67
CA GLU A 15 31.17 -17.46 9.36
C GLU A 15 32.23 -16.86 10.28
N ALA A 16 32.72 -15.66 9.96
CA ALA A 16 33.74 -14.96 10.73
C ALA A 16 33.21 -14.27 12.01
N GLN A 17 31.91 -13.95 12.08
CA GLN A 17 31.32 -13.14 13.16
C GLN A 17 30.76 -13.97 14.32
N THR A 18 30.44 -15.25 14.13
CA THR A 18 29.64 -16.06 15.07
C THR A 18 30.43 -17.19 15.75
N ASN A 19 31.73 -16.97 16.01
CA ASN A 19 32.75 -17.93 16.50
C ASN A 19 32.37 -18.91 17.64
N SER A 20 31.19 -18.80 18.26
CA SER A 20 30.67 -19.65 19.33
C SER A 20 29.42 -20.48 18.99
N CYS A 21 28.91 -20.45 17.76
CA CYS A 21 27.64 -21.08 17.38
C CYS A 21 27.84 -22.37 16.56
N GLY A 22 27.10 -23.44 16.90
CA GLY A 22 27.12 -24.68 16.11
C GLY A 22 26.51 -24.46 14.70
N THR A 23 27.01 -25.20 13.70
CA THR A 23 26.59 -25.03 12.29
C THR A 23 25.09 -25.29 12.03
N GLU A 24 24.40 -26.05 12.89
CA GLU A 24 22.94 -26.22 12.84
C GLU A 24 22.18 -24.94 13.15
N ASP A 25 22.74 -24.11 14.03
CA ASP A 25 22.14 -22.85 14.42
C ASP A 25 22.45 -21.79 13.37
N MET A 26 23.64 -21.78 12.75
CA MET A 26 23.96 -20.89 11.62
C MET A 26 22.99 -20.99 10.43
N LEU A 27 22.63 -22.21 10.01
CA LEU A 27 21.66 -22.44 8.93
C LEU A 27 20.27 -21.92 9.31
N LEU A 28 19.83 -22.23 10.54
CA LEU A 28 18.54 -21.78 11.04
C LEU A 28 18.51 -20.25 11.18
N LEU A 29 19.59 -19.63 11.63
CA LEU A 29 19.71 -18.19 11.81
C LEU A 29 19.74 -17.45 10.49
N TYR A 30 20.42 -18.00 9.47
CA TYR A 30 20.34 -17.47 8.11
C TYR A 30 18.94 -17.61 7.54
N VAL A 31 18.29 -18.76 7.70
CA VAL A 31 16.88 -18.97 7.29
C VAL A 31 15.96 -18.01 8.06
N CYS A 32 16.13 -17.84 9.37
CA CYS A 32 15.37 -16.93 10.21
C CYS A 32 15.57 -15.48 9.79
N LYS A 33 16.80 -15.03 9.54
CA LYS A 33 17.06 -13.69 9.01
C LYS A 33 16.44 -13.51 7.63
N GLU A 34 16.65 -14.47 6.74
CA GLU A 34 16.08 -14.41 5.40
C GLU A 34 14.57 -14.30 5.47
N ILE A 35 13.88 -15.16 6.23
CA ILE A 35 12.42 -15.10 6.39
C ILE A 35 11.90 -13.93 7.24
N GLY A 36 12.78 -13.07 7.78
CA GLY A 36 12.47 -11.85 8.55
C GLY A 36 12.09 -12.10 10.02
N CYS A 37 12.57 -13.20 10.61
CA CYS A 37 12.27 -13.61 12.01
C CYS A 37 13.10 -12.81 13.00
N ILE A 38 14.21 -12.25 12.54
CA ILE A 38 15.19 -11.51 13.31
C ILE A 38 15.73 -10.40 12.41
N ASP A 39 15.89 -9.20 12.98
CA ASP A 39 16.37 -8.03 12.25
C ASP A 39 17.91 -7.96 12.26
N ASP A 40 18.55 -8.38 13.36
CA ASP A 40 20.01 -8.39 13.49
C ASP A 40 20.58 -9.62 14.22
N VAL A 41 21.85 -9.92 13.94
CA VAL A 41 22.51 -11.19 14.32
C VAL A 41 23.19 -11.10 15.71
N GLU A 42 23.46 -9.90 16.21
CA GLU A 42 24.18 -9.72 17.48
C GLU A 42 23.34 -10.06 18.74
N ASP A 43 22.00 -9.99 18.68
CA ASP A 43 21.09 -10.33 19.79
C ASP A 43 20.79 -11.84 19.92
N ILE A 44 21.34 -12.67 19.02
CA ILE A 44 20.99 -14.09 18.90
C ILE A 44 21.39 -14.92 20.12
N GLY A 45 22.48 -14.56 20.81
CA GLY A 45 22.95 -15.27 22.00
C GLY A 45 21.93 -15.29 23.14
N GLU A 46 21.06 -14.28 23.21
CA GLU A 46 19.93 -14.22 24.14
C GLU A 46 18.67 -14.94 23.62
N TYR A 47 18.41 -14.90 22.30
CA TYR A 47 17.22 -15.52 21.69
C TYR A 47 17.28 -17.05 21.69
N ILE A 48 18.47 -17.64 21.45
CA ILE A 48 18.68 -19.10 21.51
C ILE A 48 18.40 -19.65 22.92
N LYS A 49 18.59 -18.84 23.96
CA LYS A 49 18.34 -19.24 25.34
C LYS A 49 16.86 -19.18 25.74
N LYS A 50 15.97 -18.55 24.94
CA LYS A 50 14.64 -18.17 25.44
C LYS A 50 13.39 -18.66 24.72
N ASP A 51 13.45 -19.41 23.61
CA ASP A 51 12.19 -19.74 22.91
C ASP A 51 11.91 -21.23 22.64
N ALA A 52 11.00 -21.79 23.44
CA ALA A 52 10.43 -23.13 23.27
C ALA A 52 9.57 -23.26 22.00
N MET A 53 9.14 -22.15 21.40
CA MET A 53 8.32 -22.12 20.19
C MET A 53 9.12 -22.42 18.91
N MET A 54 10.35 -21.92 18.82
CA MET A 54 11.28 -22.23 17.71
C MET A 54 11.68 -23.70 17.66
N VAL A 55 11.87 -24.34 18.82
CA VAL A 55 12.19 -25.78 18.92
C VAL A 55 11.02 -26.65 18.44
N LYS A 56 9.77 -26.28 18.78
CA LYS A 56 8.56 -26.96 18.31
C LYS A 56 8.36 -26.79 16.80
N TRP A 57 8.66 -25.62 16.25
CA TRP A 57 8.62 -25.35 14.81
C TRP A 57 9.71 -26.11 14.03
N LYS A 58 10.95 -26.13 14.53
CA LYS A 58 12.07 -26.98 14.03
C LYS A 58 11.61 -28.43 13.90
N ALA A 59 10.95 -28.97 14.91
CA ALA A 59 10.49 -30.36 14.93
C ALA A 59 9.31 -30.63 13.98
N ALA A 60 8.39 -29.69 13.82
CA ALA A 60 7.21 -29.85 12.97
C ALA A 60 7.57 -29.87 11.48
N ILE A 61 8.40 -28.92 11.03
CA ILE A 61 8.82 -28.81 9.62
C ILE A 61 9.65 -30.03 9.20
N LEU A 62 10.59 -30.46 10.04
CA LEU A 62 11.41 -31.66 9.78
C LEU A 62 10.58 -32.95 9.79
N LYS A 63 9.48 -33.01 10.56
CA LYS A 63 8.58 -34.17 10.56
C LYS A 63 7.68 -34.22 9.33
N SER A 64 7.30 -33.09 8.75
CA SER A 64 6.37 -33.07 7.61
C SER A 64 7.02 -33.26 6.24
N ASP A 65 8.29 -32.89 6.07
CA ASP A 65 8.93 -32.87 4.74
C ASP A 65 10.06 -33.90 4.61
N ALA A 66 9.85 -34.93 3.79
CA ALA A 66 10.82 -36.00 3.56
C ALA A 66 12.10 -35.51 2.86
N LYS A 67 12.01 -34.42 2.09
CA LYS A 67 13.13 -33.87 1.32
C LYS A 67 14.08 -33.06 2.21
N LEU A 68 13.52 -32.27 3.13
CA LEU A 68 14.30 -31.54 4.14
C LEU A 68 15.02 -32.49 5.13
N ARG A 69 14.44 -33.68 5.38
CA ARG A 69 15.11 -34.75 6.15
C ARG A 69 16.33 -35.31 5.43
N ALA A 70 16.24 -35.51 4.12
CA ALA A 70 17.34 -36.03 3.31
C ALA A 70 18.51 -35.02 3.23
N ASP A 71 18.21 -33.75 3.00
CA ASP A 71 19.22 -32.69 2.98
C ASP A 71 19.87 -32.48 4.36
N LYS A 72 19.11 -32.64 5.45
CA LYS A 72 19.67 -32.68 6.82
C LYS A 72 20.67 -33.82 7.01
N LEU A 73 20.37 -35.01 6.47
CA LEU A 73 21.27 -36.16 6.55
C LEU A 73 22.57 -35.90 5.77
N LYS A 74 22.44 -35.37 4.54
CA LYS A 74 23.57 -35.00 3.68
C LYS A 74 24.46 -33.95 4.33
N MET A 75 23.86 -32.95 4.96
CA MET A 75 24.59 -31.91 5.70
C MET A 75 25.31 -32.49 6.93
N ASN A 76 24.74 -33.49 7.60
CA ASN A 76 25.40 -34.20 8.69
C ASN A 76 26.57 -35.08 8.25
N GLU A 77 26.56 -35.57 7.02
CA GLU A 77 27.70 -36.28 6.42
C GLU A 77 28.82 -35.31 6.04
N LEU A 78 28.49 -34.17 5.42
CA LEU A 78 29.44 -33.12 5.06
C LEU A 78 30.17 -32.54 6.29
N LYS A 79 29.52 -32.53 7.47
CA LYS A 79 30.13 -32.15 8.76
C LYS A 79 31.29 -33.06 9.19
N LYS A 80 31.29 -34.34 8.79
CA LYS A 80 32.35 -35.28 9.20
C LYS A 80 33.68 -35.02 8.50
N ASN A 81 33.69 -34.25 7.40
CA ASN A 81 34.84 -34.11 6.50
C ASN A 81 35.42 -32.68 6.42
N ASP A 82 35.32 -31.92 7.52
CA ASP A 82 35.75 -30.51 7.65
C ASP A 82 34.89 -29.53 6.84
N ALA A 83 34.31 -28.52 7.49
CA ALA A 83 33.29 -27.65 6.90
C ALA A 83 33.87 -26.65 5.87
N ARG A 84 35.15 -26.29 6.02
CA ARG A 84 35.82 -25.29 5.16
C ARG A 84 36.11 -25.79 3.74
N SER A 85 36.25 -27.09 3.54
CA SER A 85 36.48 -27.70 2.22
C SER A 85 35.18 -27.86 1.41
N ASN A 86 34.01 -27.77 2.06
CA ASN A 86 32.71 -28.13 1.48
C ASN A 86 31.77 -26.93 1.24
N VAL A 87 32.28 -25.69 1.33
CA VAL A 87 31.49 -24.44 1.21
C VAL A 87 30.60 -24.40 -0.05
N LYS A 88 31.09 -24.94 -1.18
CA LYS A 88 30.30 -25.02 -2.43
C LYS A 88 29.11 -25.99 -2.33
N GLU A 89 29.28 -27.11 -1.65
CA GLU A 89 28.19 -28.08 -1.44
C GLU A 89 27.19 -27.57 -0.40
N PHE A 90 27.64 -26.84 0.62
CA PHE A 90 26.75 -26.12 1.53
C PHE A 90 25.93 -25.05 0.80
N ALA A 91 26.55 -24.25 -0.06
CA ALA A 91 25.85 -23.26 -0.89
C ALA A 91 24.84 -23.92 -1.83
N SER A 92 25.17 -25.07 -2.43
CA SER A 92 24.26 -25.82 -3.30
C SER A 92 23.05 -26.38 -2.55
N VAL A 93 23.23 -26.90 -1.33
CA VAL A 93 22.11 -27.33 -0.47
C VAL A 93 21.22 -26.14 -0.10
N MET A 94 21.81 -24.96 0.11
CA MET A 94 21.06 -23.73 0.39
C MET A 94 20.27 -23.23 -0.82
N GLU A 95 20.90 -23.17 -2.00
CA GLU A 95 20.23 -22.81 -3.25
C GLU A 95 19.07 -23.76 -3.57
N HIS A 96 19.25 -25.05 -3.31
CA HIS A 96 18.22 -26.07 -3.51
C HIS A 96 17.01 -25.90 -2.58
N ASN A 97 17.21 -25.32 -1.39
CA ASN A 97 16.14 -25.07 -0.42
C ASN A 97 15.54 -23.65 -0.50
N LEU A 98 16.10 -22.74 -1.31
CA LEU A 98 15.56 -21.39 -1.54
C LEU A 98 14.08 -21.37 -1.93
N PRO A 99 13.57 -22.24 -2.84
CA PRO A 99 12.15 -22.28 -3.19
C PRO A 99 11.25 -22.70 -2.01
N PHE A 100 11.76 -23.55 -1.12
CA PHE A 100 11.03 -23.94 0.08
C PHE A 100 11.05 -22.82 1.13
N ILE A 101 12.18 -22.13 1.29
CA ILE A 101 12.33 -20.95 2.16
C ILE A 101 11.43 -19.79 1.67
N SER A 102 11.30 -19.59 0.36
CA SER A 102 10.35 -18.62 -0.21
C SER A 102 8.90 -19.03 0.05
N THR A 103 8.58 -20.32 -0.06
CA THR A 103 7.26 -20.86 0.30
C THR A 103 6.97 -20.68 1.80
N LEU A 104 7.98 -20.81 2.67
CA LEU A 104 7.86 -20.54 4.10
C LEU A 104 7.74 -19.03 4.42
N LYS A 105 8.41 -18.15 3.67
CA LYS A 105 8.20 -16.69 3.71
C LYS A 105 6.74 -16.35 3.39
N GLU A 106 6.21 -16.92 2.32
CA GLU A 106 4.82 -16.71 1.89
C GLU A 106 3.82 -17.26 2.93
N LYS A 107 4.05 -18.46 3.46
CA LYS A 107 3.23 -19.04 4.55
C LYS A 107 3.34 -18.27 5.86
N ARG A 108 4.47 -17.62 6.15
CA ARG A 108 4.62 -16.77 7.32
C ARG A 108 3.87 -15.43 7.16
N GLN A 109 3.82 -14.89 5.95
CA GLN A 109 3.12 -13.63 5.67
C GLN A 109 1.61 -13.78 5.60
N SER A 110 1.07 -14.99 5.40
CA SER A 110 -0.38 -15.20 5.45
C SER A 110 -0.87 -15.17 6.90
N ARG A 111 -1.39 -14.01 7.32
CA ARG A 111 -2.17 -13.86 8.55
C ARG A 111 -3.18 -15.01 8.68
N ILE A 112 -3.27 -15.61 9.87
CA ILE A 112 -4.33 -16.56 10.20
C ILE A 112 -5.56 -15.77 10.65
N LYS A 113 -6.68 -15.98 9.97
CA LYS A 113 -7.99 -15.42 10.33
C LYS A 113 -8.36 -15.76 11.78
N LEU A 114 -8.96 -14.79 12.48
CA LEU A 114 -9.59 -15.04 13.78
C LEU A 114 -10.90 -15.79 13.58
N GLU A 115 -11.00 -16.98 14.17
CA GLU A 115 -12.21 -17.82 14.11
C GLU A 115 -13.39 -17.22 14.88
N THR A 116 -13.14 -16.27 15.79
CA THR A 116 -14.16 -15.65 16.63
C THR A 116 -15.11 -14.72 15.86
N TYR A 117 -14.66 -14.10 14.77
CA TYR A 117 -15.44 -13.10 14.04
C TYR A 117 -15.76 -13.59 12.63
N ASN A 118 -17.04 -13.67 12.29
CA ASN A 118 -17.49 -14.21 11.01
C ASN A 118 -18.71 -13.51 10.42
N THR A 119 -19.46 -12.72 11.19
CA THR A 119 -20.76 -12.20 10.80
C THR A 119 -20.76 -10.68 10.66
N VAL A 120 -21.82 -10.15 10.02
CA VAL A 120 -22.06 -8.70 10.00
C VAL A 120 -22.26 -8.15 11.43
N HIS A 121 -22.90 -8.91 12.31
CA HIS A 121 -23.11 -8.51 13.70
C HIS A 121 -21.78 -8.43 14.47
N ASP A 122 -20.81 -9.30 14.15
CA ASP A 122 -19.45 -9.19 14.69
C ASP A 122 -18.77 -7.89 14.25
N VAL A 123 -18.95 -7.49 12.99
CA VAL A 123 -18.45 -6.19 12.49
C VAL A 123 -19.06 -5.02 13.25
N VAL A 124 -20.38 -5.03 13.46
CA VAL A 124 -21.09 -4.00 14.23
C VAL A 124 -20.55 -3.95 15.66
N TYR A 125 -20.42 -5.11 16.32
CA TYR A 125 -19.85 -5.22 17.66
C TYR A 125 -18.42 -4.67 17.73
N LEU A 126 -17.56 -5.02 16.78
CA LEU A 126 -16.18 -4.55 16.71
C LEU A 126 -16.11 -3.03 16.57
N ILE A 127 -16.88 -2.43 15.66
CA ILE A 127 -16.91 -0.97 15.47
C ILE A 127 -17.41 -0.26 16.76
N GLU A 128 -18.42 -0.83 17.41
CA GLU A 128 -18.97 -0.27 18.65
C GLU A 128 -17.97 -0.31 19.81
N LYS A 129 -17.21 -1.41 19.98
CA LYS A 129 -16.28 -1.58 21.10
C LYS A 129 -14.92 -0.89 20.89
N SER A 130 -14.40 -0.90 19.66
CA SER A 130 -13.07 -0.36 19.35
C SER A 130 -12.97 1.14 19.59
N GLN A 131 -11.79 1.57 20.04
CA GLN A 131 -11.46 2.96 20.34
C GLN A 131 -10.31 3.50 19.50
N ARG A 132 -9.56 2.62 18.82
CA ARG A 132 -8.37 2.95 18.05
C ARG A 132 -8.42 2.26 16.69
N ILE A 133 -9.40 2.67 15.89
CA ILE A 133 -9.69 2.11 14.57
C ILE A 133 -8.71 2.69 13.54
N LEU A 134 -7.94 1.82 12.90
CA LEU A 134 -7.10 2.16 11.74
C LEU A 134 -7.88 1.90 10.47
N VAL A 135 -8.10 2.94 9.66
CA VAL A 135 -8.87 2.83 8.40
C VAL A 135 -7.91 2.94 7.22
N ILE A 136 -7.95 1.99 6.28
CA ILE A 136 -7.18 2.03 5.04
C ILE A 136 -8.13 2.23 3.87
N THR A 137 -7.95 3.29 3.09
CA THR A 137 -8.84 3.64 1.98
C THR A 137 -8.13 3.65 0.64
N GLY A 138 -8.88 3.36 -0.43
CA GLY A 138 -8.44 3.54 -1.80
C GLY A 138 -9.55 4.13 -2.68
N ALA A 139 -9.32 4.15 -4.00
CA ALA A 139 -10.14 4.91 -4.93
C ALA A 139 -11.63 4.54 -4.91
N GLY A 140 -11.97 3.32 -4.47
CA GLY A 140 -13.34 2.83 -4.35
C GLY A 140 -14.25 3.73 -3.52
N ILE A 141 -13.74 4.42 -2.50
CA ILE A 141 -14.54 5.33 -1.66
C ILE A 141 -14.95 6.63 -2.37
N SER A 142 -14.28 6.96 -3.48
CA SER A 142 -14.52 8.16 -4.29
C SER A 142 -15.33 7.86 -5.57
N THR A 143 -15.57 6.58 -5.88
CA THR A 143 -16.27 6.19 -7.13
C THR A 143 -17.71 6.69 -7.23
N SER A 144 -18.42 6.80 -6.10
CA SER A 144 -19.79 7.34 -6.07
C SER A 144 -19.86 8.86 -6.34
N LEU A 145 -18.71 9.52 -6.41
CA LEU A 145 -18.56 10.92 -6.80
C LEU A 145 -18.34 11.07 -8.31
N GLY A 146 -18.23 9.97 -9.06
CA GLY A 146 -17.85 9.98 -10.47
C GLY A 146 -16.34 10.02 -10.70
N ILE A 147 -15.53 9.96 -9.64
CA ILE A 147 -14.06 9.82 -9.75
C ILE A 147 -13.77 8.33 -10.02
N PRO A 148 -13.32 7.95 -11.22
CA PRO A 148 -13.11 6.54 -11.55
C PRO A 148 -11.93 5.99 -10.74
N ASP A 149 -12.01 4.70 -10.43
CA ASP A 149 -10.87 3.99 -9.87
C ASP A 149 -9.81 3.70 -10.95
N PHE A 150 -8.69 3.11 -10.54
CA PHE A 150 -7.62 2.79 -11.48
C PHE A 150 -7.91 1.51 -12.28
N ARG A 151 -8.45 0.48 -11.64
CA ARG A 151 -8.32 -0.92 -12.09
C ARG A 151 -9.62 -1.59 -12.53
N SER A 152 -10.79 -1.01 -12.29
CA SER A 152 -12.04 -1.60 -12.75
C SER A 152 -12.16 -1.53 -14.28
N ASN A 153 -13.13 -2.26 -14.83
CA ASN A 153 -13.41 -2.28 -16.27
C ASN A 153 -13.65 -0.88 -16.85
N THR A 154 -14.20 0.05 -16.05
CA THR A 154 -14.46 1.45 -16.43
C THR A 154 -13.42 2.44 -15.88
N GLY A 155 -12.40 1.91 -15.19
CA GLY A 155 -11.34 2.67 -14.53
C GLY A 155 -10.35 3.33 -15.48
N ILE A 156 -9.33 3.99 -14.91
CA ILE A 156 -8.33 4.73 -15.68
C ILE A 156 -7.60 3.81 -16.66
N TYR A 157 -7.20 2.62 -16.19
CA TYR A 157 -6.30 1.74 -16.93
C TYR A 157 -6.92 1.17 -18.22
N SER A 158 -8.23 0.99 -18.28
CA SER A 158 -8.91 0.54 -19.51
C SER A 158 -8.99 1.62 -20.59
N ARG A 159 -8.59 2.87 -20.28
CA ARG A 159 -8.61 4.01 -21.20
C ARG A 159 -7.21 4.41 -21.69
N LEU A 160 -6.16 3.66 -21.34
CA LEU A 160 -4.77 4.05 -21.58
C LEU A 160 -4.19 3.57 -22.91
N GLU A 161 -4.84 2.63 -23.60
CA GLU A 161 -4.38 2.16 -24.94
C GLU A 161 -4.20 3.32 -25.92
N GLN A 162 -5.03 4.36 -25.83
CA GLN A 162 -4.95 5.55 -26.69
C GLN A 162 -3.68 6.40 -26.48
N TYR A 163 -2.95 6.20 -25.39
CA TYR A 163 -1.69 6.91 -25.08
C TYR A 163 -0.44 6.10 -25.43
N GLY A 164 -0.59 4.92 -26.05
CA GLY A 164 0.53 4.09 -26.51
C GLY A 164 1.34 3.43 -25.39
N LEU A 165 0.80 3.37 -24.16
CA LEU A 165 1.45 2.74 -23.01
C LEU A 165 1.15 1.24 -22.97
N SER A 166 2.18 0.42 -22.74
CA SER A 166 2.04 -1.03 -22.61
C SER A 166 1.56 -1.46 -21.23
N ASP A 167 2.01 -0.76 -20.18
CA ASP A 167 1.53 -0.91 -18.82
C ASP A 167 0.92 0.42 -18.33
N PRO A 168 -0.37 0.42 -17.93
CA PRO A 168 -1.01 1.53 -17.24
C PRO A 168 -0.23 2.19 -16.09
N GLN A 169 0.66 1.44 -15.44
CA GLN A 169 1.52 1.94 -14.37
C GLN A 169 2.61 2.90 -14.86
N GLU A 170 3.02 2.80 -16.14
CA GLU A 170 4.03 3.69 -16.76
C GLU A 170 3.62 5.16 -16.67
N LEU A 171 2.30 5.44 -16.72
CA LEU A 171 1.76 6.79 -16.56
C LEU A 171 2.18 7.48 -15.25
N PHE A 172 2.38 6.67 -14.20
CA PHE A 172 2.78 7.12 -12.87
C PHE A 172 4.19 6.66 -12.52
N ASP A 173 5.04 6.30 -13.48
CA ASP A 173 6.43 5.96 -13.25
C ASP A 173 7.31 7.21 -13.28
N ILE A 174 8.19 7.37 -12.28
CA ILE A 174 9.00 8.58 -12.14
C ILE A 174 10.04 8.74 -13.26
N ASP A 175 10.55 7.65 -13.79
CA ASP A 175 11.56 7.70 -14.84
C ASP A 175 10.91 7.98 -16.18
N VAL A 176 9.75 7.38 -16.46
CA VAL A 176 8.90 7.76 -17.61
C VAL A 176 8.52 9.25 -17.54
N PHE A 177 8.15 9.76 -16.37
CA PHE A 177 7.84 11.19 -16.20
C PHE A 177 9.03 12.11 -16.45
N LYS A 178 10.25 11.69 -16.07
CA LYS A 178 11.47 12.48 -16.33
C LYS A 178 11.83 12.46 -17.82
N GLU A 179 11.61 11.34 -18.50
CA GLU A 179 11.83 11.20 -19.94
C GLU A 179 10.83 12.04 -20.74
N ASP A 180 9.53 11.85 -20.51
CA ASP A 180 8.48 12.65 -21.15
C ASP A 180 7.31 12.96 -20.20
N PRO A 181 7.32 14.12 -19.53
CA PRO A 181 6.22 14.55 -18.65
C PRO A 181 4.93 14.86 -19.42
N SER A 182 4.97 14.99 -20.76
CA SER A 182 3.80 15.30 -21.57
C SER A 182 2.77 14.16 -21.58
N ILE A 183 3.22 12.91 -21.41
CA ILE A 183 2.35 11.73 -21.27
C ILE A 183 1.42 11.91 -20.07
N PHE A 184 2.00 12.15 -18.88
CA PHE A 184 1.23 12.41 -17.66
C PHE A 184 0.31 13.62 -17.80
N TYR A 185 0.82 14.74 -18.32
CA TYR A 185 0.03 15.97 -18.38
C TYR A 185 -1.08 15.94 -19.43
N SER A 186 -0.89 15.25 -20.56
CA SER A 186 -1.93 15.06 -21.57
C SER A 186 -3.08 14.22 -21.03
N PHE A 187 -2.76 13.14 -20.30
CA PHE A 187 -3.76 12.36 -19.56
C PHE A 187 -4.52 13.23 -18.55
N MET A 188 -3.80 14.01 -17.74
CA MET A 188 -4.41 14.85 -16.69
C MET A 188 -5.34 15.93 -17.23
N VAL A 189 -5.08 16.49 -18.43
CA VAL A 189 -5.97 17.44 -19.09
C VAL A 189 -7.33 16.79 -19.42
N ASN A 190 -7.33 15.52 -19.81
CA ASN A 190 -8.55 14.78 -20.14
C ASN A 190 -9.24 14.20 -18.90
N PHE A 191 -8.46 13.87 -17.87
CA PHE A 191 -8.93 13.17 -16.67
C PHE A 191 -9.50 14.09 -15.59
N PHE A 192 -8.91 15.28 -15.41
CA PHE A 192 -9.43 16.29 -14.48
C PHE A 192 -10.20 17.35 -15.27
N PRO A 193 -11.50 17.19 -15.54
CA PRO A 193 -12.30 18.35 -15.89
C PRO A 193 -12.18 19.35 -14.74
N PHE A 194 -11.63 20.54 -15.00
CA PHE A 194 -11.31 21.58 -14.00
C PHE A 194 -12.52 22.17 -13.28
N LYS A 195 -13.68 21.52 -13.39
CA LYS A 195 -14.97 21.92 -12.85
C LYS A 195 -15.50 20.80 -11.95
N GLU A 196 -16.06 21.22 -10.80
CA GLU A 196 -17.10 20.53 -10.02
C GLU A 196 -16.74 19.66 -8.81
N PHE A 197 -15.51 19.22 -8.56
CA PHE A 197 -15.22 18.46 -7.32
C PHE A 197 -14.98 19.32 -6.06
N LYS A 198 -15.24 20.63 -6.11
CA LYS A 198 -15.03 21.49 -4.94
C LYS A 198 -16.13 21.24 -3.91
N ASN A 199 -15.71 20.84 -2.71
CA ASN A 199 -16.55 20.68 -1.51
C ASN A 199 -17.55 19.52 -1.55
N ILE A 200 -17.24 18.44 -2.28
CA ILE A 200 -18.03 17.20 -2.22
C ILE A 200 -17.25 16.07 -1.56
N TYR A 201 -17.97 15.15 -0.93
CA TYR A 201 -17.43 13.93 -0.35
C TYR A 201 -18.51 12.84 -0.37
N SER A 202 -18.09 11.57 -0.33
CA SER A 202 -19.02 10.44 -0.33
C SER A 202 -19.55 10.15 1.08
N PRO A 203 -20.68 9.44 1.21
CA PRO A 203 -21.13 8.94 2.50
C PRO A 203 -20.04 8.15 3.25
N THR A 204 -19.22 7.37 2.55
CA THR A 204 -18.09 6.66 3.18
C THR A 204 -17.09 7.61 3.85
N HIS A 205 -16.77 8.76 3.25
CA HIS A 205 -15.95 9.79 3.89
C HIS A 205 -16.63 10.36 5.15
N ALA A 206 -17.94 10.58 5.10
CA ALA A 206 -18.73 11.05 6.24
C ALA A 206 -18.71 10.07 7.42
N PHE A 207 -18.71 8.76 7.15
CA PHE A 207 -18.56 7.74 8.20
C PHE A 207 -17.19 7.79 8.87
N ILE A 208 -16.11 7.96 8.11
CA ILE A 208 -14.77 8.07 8.68
C ILE A 208 -14.66 9.35 9.52
N ARG A 209 -15.30 10.44 9.08
CA ARG A 209 -15.45 11.66 9.87
C ARG A 209 -16.24 11.41 11.16
N LEU A 210 -17.31 10.63 11.10
CA LEU A 210 -18.08 10.26 12.29
C LEU A 210 -17.26 9.41 13.28
N LEU A 211 -16.41 8.51 12.80
CA LEU A 211 -15.46 7.78 13.66
C LEU A 211 -14.53 8.74 14.40
N GLN A 212 -14.07 9.81 13.74
CA GLN A 212 -13.28 10.85 14.37
C GLN A 212 -14.09 11.63 15.41
N ASP A 213 -15.29 12.08 15.08
CA ASP A 213 -16.14 12.87 15.97
C ASP A 213 -16.55 12.06 17.23
N LYS A 214 -16.66 10.73 17.09
CA LYS A 214 -16.88 9.79 18.21
C LYS A 214 -15.61 9.40 18.97
N GLY A 215 -14.44 9.93 18.60
CA GLY A 215 -13.15 9.65 19.26
C GLY A 215 -12.57 8.26 18.98
N LYS A 216 -13.09 7.53 17.97
CA LYS A 216 -12.73 6.14 17.66
C LYS A 216 -11.68 6.00 16.57
N LEU A 217 -11.54 7.00 15.70
CA LEU A 217 -10.55 6.97 14.63
C LEU A 217 -9.13 7.12 15.22
N LEU A 218 -8.31 6.08 15.09
CA LEU A 218 -6.88 6.18 15.38
C LEU A 218 -6.20 7.02 14.29
N THR A 219 -6.28 6.56 13.04
CA THR A 219 -5.73 7.21 11.84
C THR A 219 -6.35 6.59 10.58
N GLN A 220 -6.60 7.42 9.57
CA GLN A 220 -6.93 7.03 8.21
C GLN A 220 -5.67 7.07 7.33
N TYR A 221 -5.30 5.93 6.74
CA TYR A 221 -4.28 5.80 5.71
C TYR A 221 -4.96 5.74 4.35
N THR A 222 -4.94 6.85 3.61
CA THR A 222 -5.57 6.93 2.28
C THR A 222 -4.54 6.78 1.17
N GLN A 223 -4.84 5.93 0.20
CA GLN A 223 -4.10 5.81 -1.06
C GLN A 223 -4.53 6.87 -2.09
N ASN A 224 -5.61 7.59 -1.80
CA ASN A 224 -6.18 8.59 -2.68
C ASN A 224 -5.35 9.88 -2.64
N VAL A 225 -5.38 10.60 -3.76
CA VAL A 225 -4.69 11.89 -3.95
C VAL A 225 -5.68 13.03 -4.21
N ASP A 226 -6.98 12.74 -4.13
CA ASP A 226 -8.10 13.65 -4.41
C ASP A 226 -8.34 14.70 -3.30
N ASN A 227 -7.78 14.47 -2.10
CA ASN A 227 -7.80 15.38 -0.95
C ASN A 227 -9.20 15.56 -0.32
N ILE A 228 -10.13 14.62 -0.56
CA ILE A 228 -11.51 14.70 -0.10
C ILE A 228 -11.61 14.48 1.42
N GLU A 229 -10.65 13.77 2.02
CA GLU A 229 -10.56 13.59 3.46
C GLU A 229 -10.39 14.92 4.21
N GLU A 230 -9.58 15.86 3.69
CA GLU A 230 -9.48 17.21 4.26
C GLU A 230 -10.80 17.99 4.09
N ILE A 231 -11.53 17.79 2.98
CA ILE A 231 -12.80 18.49 2.69
C ILE A 231 -13.90 18.11 3.69
N VAL A 232 -14.04 16.81 4.02
CA VAL A 232 -15.02 16.36 5.03
C VAL A 232 -14.57 16.71 6.46
N GLY A 233 -13.34 17.19 6.63
CA GLY A 233 -12.78 17.67 7.89
C GLY A 233 -12.14 16.58 8.75
N ILE A 234 -11.54 15.55 8.13
CA ILE A 234 -10.60 14.69 8.86
C ILE A 234 -9.41 15.55 9.29
N HIS A 235 -9.05 15.49 10.57
CA HIS A 235 -7.95 16.29 11.08
C HIS A 235 -6.60 15.78 10.57
N SER A 236 -5.66 16.70 10.34
CA SER A 236 -4.35 16.37 9.77
C SER A 236 -3.55 15.36 10.60
N GLU A 237 -3.70 15.32 11.92
CA GLU A 237 -3.03 14.37 12.81
C GLU A 237 -3.61 12.94 12.73
N LYS A 238 -4.81 12.81 12.17
CA LYS A 238 -5.56 11.57 11.93
C LYS A 238 -5.51 11.12 10.47
N LEU A 239 -4.87 11.87 9.58
CA LEU A 239 -4.84 11.58 8.14
C LEU A 239 -3.41 11.36 7.65
N VAL A 240 -3.19 10.25 6.94
CA VAL A 240 -1.97 9.98 6.20
C VAL A 240 -2.32 9.77 4.73
N GLN A 241 -1.93 10.73 3.89
CA GLN A 241 -2.02 10.61 2.43
C GLN A 241 -0.81 9.82 1.93
N CYS A 242 -0.94 8.49 1.89
CA CYS A 242 0.17 7.58 1.62
C CYS A 242 0.86 7.85 0.28
N HIS A 243 0.10 8.29 -0.73
CA HIS A 243 0.63 8.59 -2.06
C HIS A 243 0.70 10.10 -2.34
N GLY A 244 0.79 10.92 -1.29
CA GLY A 244 0.88 12.38 -1.42
C GLY A 244 -0.42 13.02 -1.89
N SER A 245 -0.32 14.25 -2.41
CA SER A 245 -1.50 15.01 -2.86
C SER A 245 -1.14 16.13 -3.83
N PHE A 246 -2.16 16.72 -4.46
CA PHE A 246 -2.04 17.88 -5.34
C PHE A 246 -1.86 19.21 -4.59
N LYS A 247 -1.72 19.21 -3.26
CA LYS A 247 -1.56 20.42 -2.44
C LYS A 247 -0.34 21.24 -2.87
N ASN A 248 0.77 20.55 -3.16
CA ASN A 248 2.02 21.14 -3.59
C ASN A 248 2.51 20.52 -4.90
N ALA A 249 3.43 21.21 -5.56
CA ALA A 249 4.16 20.73 -6.71
C ALA A 249 5.66 20.88 -6.48
N VAL A 250 6.45 19.89 -6.91
CA VAL A 250 7.89 19.83 -6.74
C VAL A 250 8.56 19.90 -8.10
N CYS A 251 9.57 20.76 -8.23
CA CYS A 251 10.40 20.80 -9.43
C CYS A 251 11.34 19.59 -9.46
N VAL A 252 11.22 18.75 -10.49
CA VAL A 252 12.05 17.53 -10.64
C VAL A 252 13.54 17.83 -10.83
N LEU A 253 13.88 19.06 -11.25
CA LEU A 253 15.28 19.46 -11.48
C LEU A 253 15.95 20.11 -10.26
N CYS A 254 15.23 20.98 -9.53
CA CYS A 254 15.84 21.78 -8.45
C CYS A 254 15.27 21.50 -7.06
N GLY A 255 14.30 20.59 -6.93
CA GLY A 255 13.63 20.27 -5.67
C GLY A 255 12.75 21.40 -5.11
N GLY A 256 12.62 22.53 -5.82
CA GLY A 256 11.80 23.64 -5.35
C GLY A 256 10.33 23.25 -5.20
N VAL A 257 9.76 23.54 -4.04
CA VAL A 257 8.33 23.31 -3.73
C VAL A 257 7.52 24.57 -4.05
N PHE A 258 6.35 24.37 -4.65
CA PHE A 258 5.42 25.42 -5.08
C PHE A 258 3.98 25.01 -4.73
N ALA A 259 3.08 25.98 -4.61
CA ALA A 259 1.65 25.69 -4.42
C ALA A 259 1.09 24.93 -5.63
N GLY A 260 0.31 23.89 -5.39
CA GLY A 260 -0.22 23.00 -6.42
C GLY A 260 -1.10 23.69 -7.47
N GLN A 261 -1.67 24.85 -7.15
CA GLN A 261 -2.44 25.70 -8.07
C GLN A 261 -1.71 25.97 -9.40
N ILE A 262 -0.36 25.99 -9.38
CA ILE A 262 0.45 26.16 -10.60
C ILE A 262 0.24 25.04 -11.62
N ILE A 263 0.01 23.80 -11.15
CA ILE A 263 -0.27 22.64 -12.01
C ILE A 263 -1.63 22.82 -12.67
N PHE A 264 -2.66 23.13 -11.88
CA PHE A 264 -4.02 23.33 -12.40
C PHE A 264 -4.09 24.47 -13.41
N ASN A 265 -3.34 25.55 -13.21
CA ASN A 265 -3.27 26.65 -14.17
C ASN A 265 -2.62 26.20 -15.50
N ALA A 266 -1.54 25.42 -15.44
CA ALA A 266 -0.86 24.91 -16.63
C ALA A 266 -1.76 23.94 -17.41
N LEU A 267 -2.46 23.04 -16.70
CA LEU A 267 -3.40 22.10 -17.31
C LEU A 267 -4.57 22.81 -18.01
N LYS A 268 -5.15 23.85 -17.39
CA LYS A 268 -6.20 24.69 -18.02
C LYS A 268 -5.73 25.32 -19.33
N LEU A 269 -4.47 25.72 -19.38
CA LEU A 269 -3.83 26.30 -20.56
C LEU A 269 -3.30 25.24 -21.54
N LYS A 270 -3.45 23.94 -21.22
CA LYS A 270 -2.88 22.82 -21.98
C LYS A 270 -1.38 22.98 -22.22
N THR A 271 -0.66 23.40 -21.17
CA THR A 271 0.80 23.61 -21.19
C THR A 271 1.49 22.81 -20.09
N LEU A 272 2.79 22.56 -20.24
CA LEU A 272 3.59 21.96 -19.18
C LEU A 272 3.89 22.98 -18.06
N PRO A 273 3.71 22.61 -16.78
CA PRO A 273 4.01 23.49 -15.66
C PRO A 273 5.51 23.61 -15.45
N ARG A 274 6.08 24.74 -15.85
CA ARG A 274 7.53 25.00 -15.76
C ARG A 274 7.91 25.66 -14.43
N CYS A 275 9.05 25.28 -13.89
CA CYS A 275 9.58 25.82 -12.64
C CYS A 275 10.02 27.29 -12.79
N PRO A 276 9.41 28.24 -12.05
CA PRO A 276 9.81 29.65 -12.11
C PRO A 276 11.26 29.90 -11.70
N LYS A 277 11.80 29.12 -10.74
CA LYS A 277 13.19 29.25 -10.28
C LYS A 277 14.18 28.83 -11.37
N CYS A 278 13.96 27.70 -12.04
CA CYS A 278 14.83 27.22 -13.12
C CYS A 278 14.78 28.15 -14.34
N LEU A 279 13.60 28.66 -14.69
CA LEU A 279 13.43 29.63 -15.78
C LEU A 279 14.23 30.92 -15.54
N LYS A 280 14.24 31.44 -14.30
CA LYS A 280 15.05 32.61 -13.94
C LYS A 280 16.55 32.33 -14.12
N LYS A 281 17.05 31.19 -13.63
CA LYS A 281 18.47 30.81 -13.76
C LYS A 281 18.93 30.72 -15.23
N LYS A 282 18.12 30.14 -16.12
CA LYS A 282 18.40 30.09 -17.57
C LYS A 282 18.49 31.48 -18.21
N LYS A 283 17.56 32.39 -17.89
CA LYS A 283 17.60 33.78 -18.39
C LYS A 283 18.87 34.53 -17.98
N HIS A 284 19.38 34.28 -16.77
CA HIS A 284 20.66 34.86 -16.31
C HIS A 284 21.88 34.24 -17.01
N LYS A 285 21.88 32.94 -17.31
CA LYS A 285 22.96 32.29 -18.10
C LYS A 285 23.00 32.80 -19.55
N ASN A 286 21.85 32.92 -20.21
CA ASN A 286 21.78 33.42 -21.60
C ASN A 286 22.13 34.92 -21.73
N LYS A 287 21.96 35.73 -20.67
CA LYS A 287 22.47 37.11 -20.65
C LYS A 287 24.00 37.18 -20.57
N LYS A 288 24.68 36.16 -20.03
CA LYS A 288 26.15 36.09 -19.93
C LYS A 288 26.82 35.41 -21.13
N ILE A 289 26.09 34.64 -21.93
CA ILE A 289 26.61 33.91 -23.09
C ILE A 289 25.94 34.45 -24.36
N LYS A 290 26.50 35.52 -24.92
CA LYS A 290 26.15 36.05 -26.25
C LYS A 290 27.11 35.55 -27.34
N THR A 291 27.61 34.32 -27.26
CA THR A 291 28.39 33.68 -28.34
C THR A 291 28.46 32.17 -28.12
N LYS A 292 27.62 31.40 -28.83
CA LYS A 292 27.92 30.13 -29.52
C LYS A 292 26.64 29.35 -29.83
N GLN A 293 26.74 28.59 -30.92
CA GLN A 293 25.68 28.02 -31.76
C GLN A 293 24.62 27.19 -31.03
N LYS A 294 23.39 27.27 -31.57
CA LYS A 294 22.25 26.40 -31.27
C LYS A 294 22.49 25.01 -31.87
N SER A 295 22.51 23.97 -31.04
CA SER A 295 22.22 22.60 -31.46
C SER A 295 20.70 22.36 -31.37
N ASN A 296 20.13 21.77 -32.41
CA ASN A 296 18.69 21.51 -32.59
C ASN A 296 18.34 20.07 -32.16
N ASP A 297 18.36 19.78 -30.86
CA ASP A 297 17.76 18.55 -30.34
C ASP A 297 16.57 18.93 -29.43
N GLU A 298 15.37 18.97 -30.00
CA GLU A 298 14.15 19.37 -29.27
C GLU A 298 13.81 18.42 -28.10
N ASN A 299 14.24 17.17 -28.17
CA ASN A 299 14.03 16.18 -27.10
C ASN A 299 14.95 16.40 -25.88
N ASN A 300 16.13 17.02 -26.05
CA ASN A 300 17.01 17.39 -24.92
C ASN A 300 16.57 18.68 -24.21
N ILE A 301 15.58 19.41 -24.72
CA ILE A 301 15.13 20.71 -24.18
C ILE A 301 14.26 20.55 -22.93
N ILE A 302 13.57 19.42 -22.77
CA ILE A 302 12.60 19.19 -21.68
C ILE A 302 13.32 19.04 -20.33
N MET A 303 14.46 18.34 -20.29
CA MET A 303 15.25 18.11 -19.07
C MET A 303 15.94 19.38 -18.54
N ASP A 304 16.31 20.32 -19.41
CA ASP A 304 16.95 21.56 -18.97
C ASP A 304 15.94 22.62 -18.45
N ILE A 305 14.64 22.47 -18.71
CA ILE A 305 13.59 23.41 -18.27
C ILE A 305 12.84 22.75 -17.11
N GLY A 306 13.43 22.78 -15.91
CA GLY A 306 12.87 22.10 -14.73
C GLY A 306 11.34 22.13 -14.68
N ILE A 307 10.73 20.95 -14.80
CA ILE A 307 9.29 20.74 -14.83
C ILE A 307 8.78 20.56 -13.40
N LEU A 308 7.61 21.11 -13.11
CA LEU A 308 6.92 20.86 -11.85
C LEU A 308 6.13 19.57 -11.99
N LYS A 309 6.19 18.73 -10.97
CA LYS A 309 5.39 17.51 -10.81
C LYS A 309 4.47 17.70 -9.61
N PRO A 310 3.20 17.28 -9.63
CA PRO A 310 2.39 17.24 -8.41
C PRO A 310 3.09 16.41 -7.32
N ASN A 311 2.96 16.79 -6.06
CA ASN A 311 3.56 16.08 -4.94
C ASN A 311 2.77 14.81 -4.55
N ILE A 312 2.44 14.02 -5.57
CA ILE A 312 1.93 12.66 -5.45
C ILE A 312 3.09 11.68 -5.68
N THR A 313 3.05 10.53 -5.02
CA THR A 313 4.08 9.50 -5.13
C THR A 313 3.89 8.71 -6.42
N PHE A 314 4.91 8.77 -7.28
CA PHE A 314 5.01 7.94 -8.48
C PHE A 314 5.67 6.60 -8.13
N PHE A 315 5.47 5.58 -8.97
CA PHE A 315 6.25 4.35 -8.90
C PHE A 315 7.74 4.68 -9.01
N GLY A 316 8.56 4.03 -8.18
CA GLY A 316 9.98 4.34 -8.02
C GLY A 316 10.30 5.46 -7.02
N GLU A 317 9.32 6.22 -6.55
CA GLU A 317 9.52 7.22 -5.49
C GLU A 317 9.29 6.65 -4.08
N LYS A 318 9.96 7.26 -3.09
CA LYS A 318 9.68 6.99 -1.67
C LYS A 318 8.34 7.59 -1.27
N LEU A 319 7.64 6.92 -0.36
CA LEU A 319 6.44 7.49 0.26
C LEU A 319 6.79 8.70 1.14
N PRO A 320 5.81 9.56 1.45
CA PRO A 320 6.00 10.69 2.36
C PRO A 320 6.54 10.22 3.72
N THR A 321 7.45 11.00 4.31
CA THR A 321 8.06 10.67 5.61
C THR A 321 7.05 10.47 6.74
N LEU A 322 5.92 11.20 6.68
CA LEU A 322 4.81 11.06 7.63
C LEU A 322 4.27 9.63 7.69
N PHE A 323 4.26 8.91 6.56
CA PHE A 323 3.84 7.51 6.52
C PHE A 323 4.72 6.65 7.42
N HIS A 324 6.03 6.70 7.19
CA HIS A 324 7.01 5.88 7.92
C HIS A 324 7.08 6.24 9.41
N GLY A 325 7.03 7.53 9.75
CA GLY A 325 7.15 7.97 11.14
C GLY A 325 5.91 7.68 12.00
N LYS A 326 4.76 7.40 11.38
CA LYS A 326 3.48 7.21 12.08
C LYS A 326 3.02 5.75 12.10
N ILE A 327 3.28 5.01 11.03
CA ILE A 327 2.76 3.65 10.87
C ILE A 327 3.25 2.68 11.94
N GLU A 328 4.52 2.79 12.35
CA GLU A 328 5.11 1.92 13.39
C GLU A 328 4.36 2.03 14.72
N LYS A 329 4.01 3.25 15.13
CA LYS A 329 3.23 3.50 16.35
C LYS A 329 1.78 3.06 16.20
N ASP A 330 1.16 3.34 15.05
CA ASP A 330 -0.27 3.05 14.84
C ASP A 330 -0.53 1.55 14.77
N ILE A 331 0.36 0.77 14.15
CA ILE A 331 0.28 -0.70 14.08
C ILE A 331 0.16 -1.33 15.48
N HIS A 332 0.99 -0.88 16.42
CA HIS A 332 1.02 -1.42 17.79
C HIS A 332 -0.08 -0.88 18.71
N SER A 333 -0.74 0.21 18.31
CA SER A 333 -1.78 0.85 19.12
C SER A 333 -3.19 0.61 18.61
N CYS A 334 -3.39 0.17 17.37
CA CYS A 334 -4.71 -0.10 16.84
C CYS A 334 -5.40 -1.28 17.56
N ASP A 335 -6.72 -1.23 17.64
CA ASP A 335 -7.56 -2.32 18.17
C ASP A 335 -8.55 -2.88 17.15
N LEU A 336 -8.61 -2.28 15.95
CA LEU A 336 -9.39 -2.74 14.79
C LEU A 336 -8.81 -2.13 13.51
N VAL A 337 -8.79 -2.91 12.43
CA VAL A 337 -8.44 -2.43 11.09
C VAL A 337 -9.62 -2.58 10.15
N ILE A 338 -9.94 -1.52 9.41
CA ILE A 338 -10.98 -1.54 8.38
C ILE A 338 -10.38 -1.06 7.05
N SER A 339 -10.35 -1.95 6.05
CA SER A 339 -9.94 -1.62 4.69
C SER A 339 -11.15 -1.40 3.81
N ILE A 340 -11.26 -0.23 3.16
CA ILE A 340 -12.45 0.18 2.39
C ILE A 340 -12.06 0.63 0.98
N GLY A 341 -12.68 0.05 -0.04
CA GLY A 341 -12.58 0.53 -1.42
C GLY A 341 -11.17 0.46 -2.01
N THR A 342 -10.36 -0.51 -1.59
CA THR A 342 -8.99 -0.71 -2.08
C THR A 342 -8.77 -2.17 -2.45
N SER A 343 -7.95 -2.43 -3.47
CA SER A 343 -7.54 -3.80 -3.82
C SER A 343 -6.26 -4.25 -3.10
N LEU A 344 -5.62 -3.37 -2.31
CA LEU A 344 -4.39 -3.64 -1.56
C LEU A 344 -3.29 -4.31 -2.41
N LYS A 345 -3.11 -3.84 -3.65
CA LYS A 345 -2.08 -4.35 -4.58
C LYS A 345 -0.77 -3.55 -4.57
N VAL A 346 -0.76 -2.34 -4.01
CA VAL A 346 0.39 -1.43 -4.08
C VAL A 346 1.11 -1.38 -2.74
N ALA A 347 2.36 -1.85 -2.74
CA ALA A 347 3.27 -1.73 -1.59
C ALA A 347 3.83 -0.29 -1.51
N PRO A 348 4.19 0.19 -0.31
CA PRO A 348 4.18 -0.50 0.98
C PRO A 348 2.83 -0.44 1.71
N VAL A 349 1.82 0.28 1.19
CA VAL A 349 0.52 0.42 1.88
C VAL A 349 -0.19 -0.92 2.05
N SER A 350 -0.13 -1.80 1.05
CA SER A 350 -0.67 -3.16 1.16
C SER A 350 -0.03 -3.99 2.27
N LYS A 351 1.23 -3.69 2.62
CA LYS A 351 2.00 -4.39 3.66
C LYS A 351 1.66 -3.94 5.08
N ILE A 352 0.86 -2.88 5.25
CA ILE A 352 0.33 -2.52 6.57
C ILE A 352 -0.40 -3.72 7.16
N ILE A 353 -1.28 -4.37 6.38
CA ILE A 353 -2.12 -5.47 6.84
C ILE A 353 -1.30 -6.66 7.37
N ASP A 354 -0.16 -6.95 6.72
CA ASP A 354 0.75 -8.03 7.10
C ASP A 354 1.52 -7.70 8.39
N ALA A 355 1.70 -6.41 8.71
CA ALA A 355 2.45 -5.94 9.88
C ALA A 355 1.60 -5.77 11.14
N ILE A 356 0.26 -5.81 11.02
CA ILE A 356 -0.67 -5.70 12.15
C ILE A 356 -0.56 -6.95 13.04
N PRO A 357 -0.54 -6.81 14.39
CA PRO A 357 -0.50 -7.97 15.28
C PRO A 357 -1.66 -8.94 15.02
N SER A 358 -1.38 -10.24 15.04
CA SER A 358 -2.30 -11.29 14.58
C SER A 358 -3.62 -11.36 15.36
N ASN A 359 -3.65 -10.85 16.59
CA ASN A 359 -4.82 -10.80 17.45
C ASN A 359 -5.76 -9.61 17.14
N ILE A 360 -5.35 -8.67 16.29
CA ILE A 360 -6.18 -7.52 15.93
C ILE A 360 -7.17 -7.93 14.83
N PRO A 361 -8.48 -7.65 15.02
CA PRO A 361 -9.48 -7.95 14.02
C PRO A 361 -9.32 -7.10 12.76
N GLN A 362 -9.56 -7.70 11.59
CA GLN A 362 -9.41 -7.05 10.29
C GLN A 362 -10.68 -7.23 9.44
N ILE A 363 -11.26 -6.11 9.00
CA ILE A 363 -12.47 -6.05 8.19
C ILE A 363 -12.14 -5.50 6.81
N TYR A 364 -12.74 -6.09 5.77
CA TYR A 364 -12.60 -5.63 4.39
C TYR A 364 -13.95 -5.29 3.79
N ILE A 365 -14.05 -4.10 3.19
CA ILE A 365 -15.25 -3.56 2.57
C ILE A 365 -14.92 -3.18 1.13
N SER A 366 -15.50 -3.87 0.15
CA SER A 366 -15.17 -3.62 -1.26
C SER A 366 -16.26 -4.11 -2.21
N ARG A 367 -16.08 -3.87 -3.51
CA ARG A 367 -16.97 -4.45 -4.53
C ARG A 367 -16.71 -5.93 -4.76
N GLU A 368 -15.43 -6.29 -4.73
CA GLU A 368 -14.92 -7.62 -5.04
C GLU A 368 -14.02 -8.11 -3.90
N PRO A 369 -14.01 -9.43 -3.63
CA PRO A 369 -13.16 -10.00 -2.61
C PRO A 369 -11.68 -9.89 -3.00
N VAL A 370 -10.81 -9.79 -2.01
CA VAL A 370 -9.36 -9.89 -2.18
C VAL A 370 -8.92 -11.32 -1.94
N LYS A 371 -8.01 -11.84 -2.77
CA LYS A 371 -7.59 -13.26 -2.73
C LYS A 371 -6.26 -13.48 -2.00
N HIS A 372 -5.43 -12.45 -1.90
CA HIS A 372 -4.07 -12.54 -1.37
C HIS A 372 -3.95 -12.13 0.10
N ILE A 373 -5.06 -11.80 0.77
CA ILE A 373 -5.10 -11.36 2.17
C ILE A 373 -6.26 -12.05 2.89
N SER A 374 -6.03 -12.54 4.11
CA SER A 374 -7.06 -13.21 4.92
C SER A 374 -7.66 -12.25 5.96
N PHE A 375 -8.81 -11.68 5.61
CA PHE A 375 -9.62 -10.84 6.50
C PHE A 375 -10.55 -11.68 7.39
N ASP A 376 -10.93 -11.14 8.56
CA ASP A 376 -11.86 -11.82 9.46
C ASP A 376 -13.30 -11.75 8.98
N VAL A 377 -13.70 -10.61 8.43
CA VAL A 377 -15.00 -10.44 7.78
C VAL A 377 -14.83 -9.60 6.52
N THR A 378 -15.39 -10.09 5.42
CA THR A 378 -15.44 -9.38 4.13
C THR A 378 -16.89 -9.00 3.82
N LEU A 379 -17.12 -7.70 3.60
CA LEU A 379 -18.42 -7.14 3.23
C LEU A 379 -18.35 -6.62 1.79
N LEU A 380 -19.28 -7.10 0.96
CA LEU A 380 -19.28 -6.86 -0.48
C LEU A 380 -20.55 -6.14 -0.93
N SER A 381 -20.42 -5.16 -1.82
CA SER A 381 -21.55 -4.47 -2.44
C SER A 381 -21.06 -3.68 -3.64
N GLU A 382 -21.94 -3.35 -4.58
CA GLU A 382 -21.58 -2.47 -5.70
C GLU A 382 -20.99 -1.14 -5.22
N HIS A 383 -21.53 -0.60 -4.13
CA HIS A 383 -21.06 0.63 -3.51
C HIS A 383 -20.77 0.45 -2.03
N CYS A 384 -19.58 0.85 -1.59
CA CYS A 384 -19.21 0.82 -0.16
C CYS A 384 -20.11 1.72 0.69
N ASP A 385 -20.64 2.82 0.13
CA ASP A 385 -21.58 3.71 0.84
C ASP A 385 -22.82 2.96 1.37
N ASP A 386 -23.31 1.96 0.63
CA ASP A 386 -24.52 1.21 0.99
C ASP A 386 -24.23 0.27 2.17
N ILE A 387 -23.04 -0.34 2.20
CA ILE A 387 -22.54 -1.12 3.34
C ILE A 387 -22.43 -0.22 4.57
N ILE A 388 -21.80 0.95 4.42
CA ILE A 388 -21.62 1.90 5.51
C ILE A 388 -22.96 2.37 6.08
N ALA A 389 -23.93 2.68 5.23
CA ALA A 389 -25.27 3.05 5.67
C ALA A 389 -25.95 1.92 6.45
N ASN A 390 -25.82 0.68 5.98
CA ASN A 390 -26.39 -0.48 6.64
C ASN A 390 -25.74 -0.73 8.02
N LEU A 391 -24.41 -0.63 8.12
CA LEU A 391 -23.69 -0.72 9.39
C LEU A 391 -24.10 0.40 10.36
N CYS A 392 -24.25 1.65 9.89
CA CYS A 392 -24.69 2.76 10.73
C CYS A 392 -26.12 2.57 11.27
N ARG A 393 -27.01 1.89 10.53
CA ARG A 393 -28.34 1.52 11.04
C ARG A 393 -28.25 0.52 12.18
N TYR A 394 -27.44 -0.54 12.03
CA TYR A 394 -27.22 -1.52 13.10
C TYR A 394 -26.59 -0.88 14.34
N LEU A 395 -25.67 0.08 14.15
CA LEU A 395 -25.04 0.85 15.23
C LEU A 395 -25.97 1.91 15.85
N SER A 396 -27.14 2.17 15.26
CA SER A 396 -28.04 3.29 15.62
C SER A 396 -27.35 4.67 15.57
N TRP A 397 -26.37 4.85 14.67
CA TRP A 397 -25.61 6.10 14.50
C TRP A 397 -26.30 7.03 13.51
N ASN A 398 -27.40 7.66 13.95
CA ASN A 398 -28.20 8.55 13.10
C ASN A 398 -27.44 9.82 12.65
N GLU A 399 -26.44 10.26 13.43
CA GLU A 399 -25.59 11.43 13.13
C GLU A 399 -24.81 11.26 11.82
N PHE A 400 -24.62 10.01 11.38
CA PHE A 400 -24.07 9.70 10.05
C PHE A 400 -24.83 10.41 8.93
N TYR A 401 -26.15 10.38 8.98
CA TYR A 401 -26.99 10.98 7.94
C TYR A 401 -26.94 12.51 7.98
N ASP A 402 -26.67 13.10 9.15
CA ASP A 402 -26.49 14.55 9.29
C ASP A 402 -25.19 15.05 8.66
N ILE A 403 -24.13 14.23 8.69
CA ILE A 403 -22.88 14.55 7.99
C ILE A 403 -23.06 14.25 6.50
N ALA A 404 -23.50 13.03 6.14
CA ALA A 404 -23.56 12.57 4.76
C ALA A 404 -24.47 13.41 3.85
N LYS A 405 -25.56 13.99 4.38
CA LYS A 405 -26.49 14.84 3.61
C LYS A 405 -25.87 16.14 3.09
N HIS A 406 -24.73 16.58 3.62
CA HIS A 406 -24.02 17.77 3.15
C HIS A 406 -22.93 17.44 2.11
N GLY A 407 -22.70 16.15 1.84
CA GLY A 407 -21.77 15.69 0.81
C GLY A 407 -22.41 15.65 -0.59
N HIS A 408 -22.01 14.67 -1.39
CA HIS A 408 -22.52 14.49 -2.74
C HIS A 408 -23.97 13.99 -2.75
N GLN A 409 -24.90 14.86 -3.19
CA GLN A 409 -26.34 14.62 -3.11
C GLN A 409 -26.80 13.36 -3.85
N VAL A 410 -26.24 13.08 -5.04
CA VAL A 410 -26.61 11.89 -5.81
C VAL A 410 -26.20 10.61 -5.06
N ALA A 411 -24.98 10.58 -4.51
CA ALA A 411 -24.51 9.43 -3.73
C ALA A 411 -25.33 9.24 -2.45
N PHE A 412 -25.64 10.33 -1.75
CA PHE A 412 -26.48 10.31 -0.54
C PHE A 412 -27.89 9.78 -0.83
N ASN A 413 -28.55 10.29 -1.87
CA ASN A 413 -29.91 9.87 -2.23
C ASN A 413 -29.97 8.41 -2.69
N ARG A 414 -28.99 7.95 -3.49
CA ARG A 414 -28.86 6.53 -3.87
C ARG A 414 -28.78 5.63 -2.63
N MET A 415 -27.82 5.94 -1.76
CA MET A 415 -27.59 5.19 -0.52
C MET A 415 -28.82 5.17 0.39
N LYS A 416 -29.53 6.30 0.51
CA LYS A 416 -30.75 6.41 1.33
C LYS A 416 -31.89 5.55 0.78
N ASN A 417 -32.07 5.52 -0.54
CA ASN A 417 -33.11 4.74 -1.20
C ASN A 417 -32.83 3.23 -1.18
N ASN A 418 -31.58 2.83 -0.95
CA ASN A 418 -31.16 1.44 -0.77
C ASN A 418 -31.37 0.95 0.67
N SER A 419 -32.48 1.32 1.32
CA SER A 419 -32.80 0.90 2.69
C SER A 419 -33.21 -0.57 2.80
N GLU A 420 -33.72 -1.14 1.71
CA GLU A 420 -34.23 -2.52 1.64
C GLU A 420 -33.15 -3.58 1.36
N LEU A 421 -31.88 -3.18 1.26
CA LEU A 421 -30.82 -4.14 1.01
C LEU A 421 -30.59 -5.06 2.21
N THR A 422 -30.45 -6.36 1.94
CA THR A 422 -30.26 -7.42 2.93
C THR A 422 -28.90 -8.09 2.75
N TRP A 423 -28.39 -8.68 3.84
CA TRP A 423 -27.13 -9.40 3.83
C TRP A 423 -27.33 -10.85 3.43
N LYS A 424 -26.59 -11.29 2.41
CA LYS A 424 -26.49 -12.68 1.98
C LYS A 424 -25.07 -13.18 2.21
N GLU A 425 -24.92 -14.29 2.92
CA GLU A 425 -23.62 -14.95 3.04
C GLU A 425 -23.28 -15.65 1.71
N GLU A 426 -22.15 -15.28 1.09
CA GLU A 426 -21.65 -15.93 -0.14
C GLU A 426 -20.75 -17.13 0.18
N SER A 427 -20.03 -17.04 1.29
CA SER A 427 -19.20 -18.10 1.88
C SER A 427 -18.85 -17.70 3.31
N LYS A 428 -18.23 -18.61 4.09
CA LYS A 428 -17.87 -18.35 5.49
C LYS A 428 -17.17 -16.99 5.62
N SER A 429 -17.77 -16.09 6.39
CA SER A 429 -17.25 -14.73 6.66
C SER A 429 -17.21 -13.76 5.49
N VAL A 430 -17.82 -14.10 4.36
CA VAL A 430 -17.97 -13.23 3.19
C VAL A 430 -19.45 -12.96 2.97
N TRP A 431 -19.83 -11.71 3.15
CA TRP A 431 -21.22 -11.26 3.09
C TRP A 431 -21.38 -10.26 1.97
N ARG A 432 -22.41 -10.44 1.13
CA ARG A 432 -22.80 -9.46 0.13
C ARG A 432 -24.09 -8.78 0.53
N LEU A 433 -24.11 -7.46 0.42
CA LEU A 433 -25.32 -6.66 0.52
C LEU A 433 -26.01 -6.64 -0.85
N VAL A 434 -27.20 -7.22 -0.91
CA VAL A 434 -27.99 -7.41 -2.13
C VAL A 434 -29.39 -6.84 -1.96
N LYS A 435 -30.09 -6.58 -3.07
CA LYS A 435 -31.52 -6.30 -3.05
C LYS A 435 -32.25 -7.64 -3.01
N ASP A 436 -33.25 -7.79 -2.14
CA ASP A 436 -34.14 -8.95 -2.23
C ASP A 436 -34.82 -8.92 -3.61
N ILE A 437 -34.56 -9.93 -4.44
CA ILE A 437 -35.14 -10.11 -5.78
C ILE A 437 -36.33 -11.06 -5.67
#